data_AF-A0AAN9YEB9-F1
#
_entry.id   AF-A0AAN9YEB9-F1
#
_cell.length_a   1.000
_cell.length_b   1.000
_cell.length_c   1.000
_cell.angle_alpha   90.00
_cell.angle_beta   90.00
_cell.angle_gamma   90.00
#
_symmetry.space_group_name_H-M   'P 1'
#
loop_
_entity.id
_entity.type
_entity.pdbx_description
1 polymer ?
#
loop_
_entity_poly.entity_id
_entity_poly.type
_entity_poly.pdbx_seq_one_letter_code
_entity_poly.pdbx_strand_id
1 'polypeptide(L)'
;MQVCAALPHVRSAITIMADDDVEWPKTLMPWVLAPFEDPKIGGVGTCQRVRREWNADLKTRIFNWLGAAYIERRNFEISATHNIDGGTSCMSGRTGAYRSEILQSAEFLDGFQREKWRDYILNADDDNFVTRWLVSHQWKTWIQYERECELETTLENGMKFLYQCSRWARSNWRSNWTSLVIEKYVWRQQPWCTYALHFATFTSLAFVMDPFIIFSLWKATADWDPTSRQYAFWAQIIFVFGFTKVVKLAGLFIRNPSDIMFLPLSIAFGYFHGLIKLYALFTLNMTSWGSRADGDVHDRQRLQRPVRSLSMSTPKEKTELVRFHTQRRLTAPSRYEKPVIIMDNVE
;
A
#
# COMPACT_ATOMS: atom_id res chain seq x y z
N MET A 1 13.08 10.98 7.52
CA MET A 1 12.29 9.74 7.71
C MET A 1 13.10 8.74 8.52
N GLN A 2 12.48 8.06 9.50
CA GLN A 2 13.19 7.15 10.42
C GLN A 2 13.81 5.95 9.69
N VAL A 3 13.08 5.34 8.75
CA VAL A 3 13.53 4.17 7.98
C VAL A 3 14.81 4.48 7.19
N CYS A 4 14.84 5.59 6.44
CA CYS A 4 16.02 5.98 5.66
C CYS A 4 17.26 6.25 6.52
N ALA A 5 17.08 6.68 7.77
CA ALA A 5 18.20 6.88 8.70
C ALA A 5 18.75 5.55 9.22
N ALA A 6 17.90 4.53 9.38
CA ALA A 6 18.30 3.22 9.90
C ALA A 6 18.92 2.31 8.83
N LEU A 7 18.41 2.34 7.59
CA LEU A 7 18.82 1.43 6.50
C LEU A 7 20.34 1.37 6.22
N PRO A 8 21.11 2.48 6.27
CA PRO A 8 22.56 2.43 6.08
C PRO A 8 23.32 1.60 7.13
N HIS A 9 22.70 1.35 8.29
CA HIS A 9 23.31 0.57 9.38
C HIS A 9 23.00 -0.93 9.28
N VAL A 10 22.10 -1.34 8.39
CA VAL A 10 21.73 -2.76 8.22
C VAL A 10 22.83 -3.51 7.47
N ARG A 11 23.26 -4.65 8.02
CA ARG A 11 24.31 -5.51 7.44
C ARG A 11 23.81 -6.90 7.02
N SER A 12 22.58 -7.26 7.40
CA SER A 12 21.97 -8.54 7.05
C SER A 12 21.43 -8.51 5.62
N ALA A 13 21.34 -9.69 4.99
CA ALA A 13 20.76 -9.83 3.64
C ALA A 13 19.25 -9.52 3.60
N ILE A 14 18.56 -9.71 4.72
CA ILE A 14 17.13 -9.41 4.89
C ILE A 14 16.97 -8.33 5.98
N THR A 15 16.13 -7.35 5.71
CA THR A 15 15.70 -6.30 6.65
C THR A 15 14.26 -6.60 7.06
N ILE A 16 13.99 -6.66 8.37
CA ILE A 16 12.63 -6.78 8.89
C ILE A 16 12.23 -5.45 9.52
N MET A 17 11.17 -4.85 9.00
CA MET A 17 10.55 -3.65 9.55
C MET A 17 9.38 -4.08 10.43
N ALA A 18 9.21 -3.43 11.59
CA ALA A 18 8.12 -3.72 12.52
C ALA A 18 7.62 -2.45 13.22
N ASP A 19 6.32 -2.40 13.49
CA ASP A 19 5.72 -1.36 14.34
C ASP A 19 6.04 -1.61 15.83
N ASP A 20 5.85 -0.60 16.67
CA ASP A 20 6.13 -0.67 18.12
C ASP A 20 5.08 -1.45 18.93
N ASP A 21 3.93 -1.75 18.32
CA ASP A 21 2.77 -2.37 18.95
C ASP A 21 2.49 -3.80 18.48
N VAL A 22 3.50 -4.46 17.89
CA VAL A 22 3.41 -5.85 17.45
C VAL A 22 4.14 -6.81 18.38
N GLU A 23 3.54 -7.97 18.60
CA GLU A 23 4.16 -9.09 19.28
C GLU A 23 4.40 -10.23 18.30
N TRP A 24 5.65 -10.69 18.25
CA TRP A 24 6.07 -11.78 17.37
C TRP A 24 6.01 -13.12 18.10
N PRO A 25 5.44 -14.17 17.48
CA PRO A 25 5.56 -15.51 18.03
C PRO A 25 7.04 -15.94 17.97
N LYS A 26 7.46 -16.79 18.91
CA LYS A 26 8.84 -17.32 18.94
C LYS A 26 9.23 -18.07 17.65
N THR A 27 8.22 -18.55 16.92
CA THR A 27 8.36 -19.26 15.65
C THR A 27 8.47 -18.34 14.44
N LEU A 28 8.34 -17.02 14.57
CA LEU A 28 8.21 -16.13 13.41
C LEU A 28 9.38 -16.22 12.42
N MET A 29 10.62 -16.26 12.93
CA MET A 29 11.82 -16.08 12.09
C MET A 29 11.99 -17.13 11.00
N PRO A 30 11.94 -18.45 11.27
CA PRO A 30 12.02 -19.45 10.21
C PRO A 30 10.93 -19.27 9.13
N TRP A 31 9.70 -18.95 9.53
CA TRP A 31 8.56 -18.90 8.62
C TRP A 31 8.51 -17.64 7.75
N VAL A 32 8.90 -16.48 8.31
CA VAL A 32 8.97 -15.24 7.53
C VAL A 32 10.16 -15.24 6.55
N LEU A 33 11.22 -15.99 6.88
CA LEU A 33 12.40 -16.10 6.04
C LEU A 33 12.27 -17.16 4.93
N ALA A 34 11.47 -18.20 5.13
CA ALA A 34 11.33 -19.32 4.18
C ALA A 34 11.03 -18.89 2.73
N PRO A 35 10.15 -17.91 2.44
CA PRO A 35 9.89 -17.52 1.05
C PRO A 35 11.10 -16.92 0.32
N PHE A 36 12.11 -16.41 1.03
CA PHE A 36 13.32 -15.84 0.41
C PHE A 36 14.25 -16.90 -0.20
N GLU A 37 13.95 -18.19 -0.08
CA GLU A 37 14.57 -19.25 -0.88
C GLU A 37 14.37 -19.02 -2.38
N ASP A 38 13.24 -18.43 -2.80
CA ASP A 38 13.09 -17.92 -4.17
C ASP A 38 13.84 -16.58 -4.29
N PRO A 39 14.91 -16.50 -5.12
CA PRO A 39 15.66 -15.26 -5.32
C PRO A 39 14.79 -14.12 -5.87
N LYS A 40 13.63 -14.40 -6.46
CA LYS A 40 12.70 -13.39 -6.98
C LYS A 40 11.77 -12.80 -5.92
N ILE A 41 11.71 -13.35 -4.71
CA ILE A 41 10.91 -12.78 -3.61
C ILE A 41 11.63 -11.58 -3.04
N GLY A 42 11.07 -10.39 -3.23
CA GLY A 42 11.62 -9.13 -2.72
C GLY A 42 11.06 -8.72 -1.37
N GLY A 43 9.83 -9.15 -1.04
CA GLY A 43 9.16 -8.83 0.22
C GLY A 43 8.20 -9.91 0.71
N VAL A 44 8.16 -10.10 2.03
CA VAL A 44 7.30 -11.04 2.72
C VAL A 44 6.54 -10.31 3.82
N GLY A 45 5.21 -10.30 3.73
CA GLY A 45 4.33 -9.85 4.80
C GLY A 45 3.83 -11.03 5.65
N THR A 46 3.24 -10.69 6.79
CA THR A 46 2.79 -11.67 7.79
C THR A 46 1.27 -11.68 7.94
N CYS A 47 0.76 -12.80 8.44
CA CYS A 47 -0.60 -12.92 8.94
C CYS A 47 -0.76 -12.15 10.24
N GLN A 48 -1.86 -11.40 10.39
CA GLN A 48 -2.06 -10.53 11.55
C GLN A 48 -3.25 -10.93 12.39
N ARG A 49 -3.15 -10.74 13.69
CA ARG A 49 -4.23 -10.96 14.65
C ARG A 49 -4.33 -9.76 15.59
N VAL A 50 -5.56 -9.39 15.92
CA VAL A 50 -5.78 -8.36 16.94
C VAL A 50 -5.82 -9.04 18.29
N ARG A 51 -5.01 -8.57 19.24
CA ARG A 51 -5.06 -9.06 20.62
C ARG A 51 -6.44 -8.78 21.20
N ARG A 52 -7.10 -9.83 21.68
CA ARG A 52 -8.49 -9.78 22.14
C ARG A 52 -8.59 -9.28 23.59
N GLU A 53 -9.45 -8.30 23.81
CA GLU A 53 -9.69 -7.72 25.15
C GLU A 53 -10.95 -8.32 25.80
N TRP A 54 -10.84 -9.57 26.28
CA TRP A 54 -12.01 -10.33 26.76
C TRP A 54 -12.68 -9.77 28.02
N ASN A 55 -11.89 -9.21 28.94
CA ASN A 55 -12.33 -8.74 30.25
C ASN A 55 -12.64 -7.24 30.30
N ALA A 56 -12.59 -6.55 29.16
CA ALA A 56 -12.90 -5.13 29.08
C ALA A 56 -14.42 -4.88 29.10
N ASP A 57 -14.81 -3.61 29.28
CA ASP A 57 -16.20 -3.21 29.18
C ASP A 57 -16.77 -3.48 27.77
N LEU A 58 -18.10 -3.55 27.66
CA LEU A 58 -18.77 -3.94 26.42
C LEU A 58 -18.40 -3.02 25.23
N LYS A 59 -18.21 -1.72 25.46
CA LYS A 59 -17.87 -0.77 24.39
C LYS A 59 -16.47 -1.06 23.86
N THR A 60 -15.51 -1.28 24.76
CA THR A 60 -14.14 -1.64 24.36
C THR A 60 -14.12 -2.98 23.62
N ARG A 61 -14.83 -4.00 24.12
CA ARG A 61 -14.98 -5.30 23.44
C ARG A 61 -15.55 -5.17 22.02
N ILE A 62 -16.52 -4.29 21.84
CA ILE A 62 -17.12 -3.98 20.53
C ILE A 62 -16.06 -3.43 19.57
N PHE A 63 -15.33 -2.38 19.95
CA PHE A 63 -14.34 -1.76 19.06
C PHE A 63 -13.15 -2.70 18.81
N ASN A 64 -12.67 -3.40 19.83
CA ASN A 64 -11.65 -4.43 19.71
C ASN A 64 -12.09 -5.55 18.72
N TRP A 65 -13.36 -5.98 18.77
CA TRP A 65 -13.88 -6.96 17.82
C TRP A 65 -14.04 -6.40 16.40
N LEU A 66 -14.51 -5.15 16.24
CA LEU A 66 -14.57 -4.50 14.93
C LEU A 66 -13.18 -4.41 14.29
N GLY A 67 -12.16 -4.10 15.09
CA GLY A 67 -10.76 -4.15 14.69
C GLY A 67 -10.30 -5.55 14.27
N ALA A 68 -10.60 -6.58 15.07
CA ALA A 68 -10.31 -7.98 14.73
C ALA A 68 -10.97 -8.40 13.42
N ALA A 69 -12.25 -8.07 13.23
CA ALA A 69 -12.99 -8.32 11.99
C ALA A 69 -12.39 -7.58 10.78
N TYR A 70 -11.86 -6.37 10.98
CA TYR A 70 -11.17 -5.62 9.92
C TYR A 70 -9.92 -6.33 9.44
N ILE A 71 -9.07 -6.76 10.38
CA ILE A 71 -7.83 -7.48 10.08
C ILE A 71 -8.14 -8.85 9.48
N GLU A 72 -9.14 -9.57 9.98
CA GLU A 72 -9.56 -10.86 9.43
C GLU A 72 -10.00 -10.75 7.96
N ARG A 73 -10.80 -9.73 7.62
CA ARG A 73 -11.21 -9.48 6.23
C ARG A 73 -10.00 -9.18 5.33
N ARG A 74 -9.07 -8.34 5.80
CA ARG A 74 -7.82 -8.05 5.07
C ARG A 74 -7.03 -9.33 4.81
N ASN A 75 -6.81 -10.12 5.86
CA ASN A 75 -6.09 -11.39 5.81
C ASN A 75 -6.69 -12.36 4.78
N PHE A 76 -8.01 -12.50 4.77
CA PHE A 76 -8.72 -13.30 3.79
C PHE A 76 -8.47 -12.82 2.36
N GLU A 77 -8.57 -11.51 2.12
CA GLU A 77 -8.44 -10.94 0.78
C GLU A 77 -7.00 -11.01 0.24
N ILE A 78 -6.00 -10.68 1.06
CA ILE A 78 -4.60 -10.69 0.63
C ILE A 78 -4.05 -12.10 0.47
N SER A 79 -4.50 -13.08 1.28
CA SER A 79 -4.06 -14.47 1.13
C SER A 79 -4.65 -15.10 -0.12
N ALA A 80 -5.93 -14.84 -0.41
CA ALA A 80 -6.58 -15.33 -1.62
C ALA A 80 -5.90 -14.79 -2.89
N THR A 81 -5.63 -13.49 -2.94
CA THR A 81 -4.98 -12.86 -4.12
C THR A 81 -3.53 -13.32 -4.29
N HIS A 82 -2.73 -13.41 -3.23
CA HIS A 82 -1.38 -13.95 -3.33
C HIS A 82 -1.33 -15.40 -3.83
N ASN A 83 -2.26 -16.25 -3.40
CA ASN A 83 -2.31 -17.63 -3.87
C ASN A 83 -2.73 -17.77 -5.35
N ILE A 84 -3.41 -16.76 -5.91
CA ILE A 84 -3.88 -16.79 -7.30
C ILE A 84 -2.85 -16.17 -8.25
N ASP A 85 -2.38 -14.96 -7.97
CA ASP A 85 -1.47 -14.22 -8.86
C ASP A 85 -0.30 -13.54 -8.16
N GLY A 86 -0.07 -13.85 -6.87
CA GLY A 86 1.02 -13.26 -6.08
C GLY A 86 0.76 -11.80 -5.67
N GLY A 87 -0.45 -11.28 -5.92
CA GLY A 87 -0.72 -9.86 -5.79
C GLY A 87 -1.24 -9.39 -4.44
N THR A 88 -0.95 -8.13 -4.12
CA THR A 88 -1.60 -7.38 -3.02
C THR A 88 -1.61 -5.87 -3.29
N SER A 89 -2.56 -5.18 -2.70
CA SER A 89 -2.60 -3.72 -2.72
C SER A 89 -1.60 -3.09 -1.75
N CYS A 90 -1.30 -3.77 -0.64
CA CYS A 90 -0.46 -3.25 0.44
C CYS A 90 0.02 -4.38 1.36
N MET A 91 1.33 -4.64 1.37
CA MET A 91 1.98 -5.31 2.49
C MET A 91 1.97 -4.39 3.69
N SER A 92 1.67 -4.91 4.86
CA SER A 92 1.40 -4.06 6.02
C SER A 92 2.68 -3.62 6.72
N GLY A 93 2.70 -2.36 7.16
CA GLY A 93 3.76 -1.81 8.01
C GLY A 93 4.03 -2.53 9.34
N ARG A 94 3.02 -3.19 9.93
CA ARG A 94 3.15 -3.92 11.23
C ARG A 94 4.36 -4.81 11.31
N THR A 95 4.55 -5.67 10.30
CA THR A 95 5.76 -6.47 10.15
C THR A 95 5.89 -6.85 8.68
N GLY A 96 7.02 -6.50 8.08
CA GLY A 96 7.38 -6.88 6.72
C GLY A 96 8.87 -7.16 6.63
N ALA A 97 9.22 -8.28 6.02
CA ALA A 97 10.60 -8.64 5.71
C ALA A 97 10.89 -8.31 4.24
N TYR A 98 12.09 -7.81 3.94
CA TYR A 98 12.48 -7.38 2.60
C TYR A 98 13.94 -7.71 2.34
N ARG A 99 14.31 -7.95 1.08
CA ARG A 99 15.73 -8.01 0.73
C ARG A 99 16.38 -6.66 1.00
N SER A 100 17.48 -6.65 1.75
CA SER A 100 18.17 -5.42 2.12
C SER A 100 18.71 -4.69 0.89
N GLU A 101 19.12 -5.41 -0.16
CA GLU A 101 19.59 -4.83 -1.42
C GLU A 101 18.55 -3.94 -2.09
N ILE A 102 17.26 -4.24 -1.91
CA ILE A 102 16.15 -3.45 -2.44
C ILE A 102 16.07 -2.14 -1.65
N LEU A 103 15.92 -2.24 -0.32
CA LEU A 103 15.70 -1.08 0.54
C LEU A 103 16.92 -0.15 0.60
N GLN A 104 18.14 -0.69 0.44
CA GLN A 104 19.38 0.08 0.44
C GLN A 104 19.75 0.64 -0.95
N SER A 105 19.02 0.27 -2.01
CA SER A 105 19.31 0.80 -3.34
C SER A 105 19.06 2.30 -3.40
N ALA A 106 19.92 3.01 -4.14
CA ALA A 106 19.79 4.46 -4.30
C ALA A 106 18.45 4.84 -4.97
N GLU A 107 17.99 4.03 -5.92
CA GLU A 107 16.71 4.21 -6.60
C GLU A 107 15.52 4.07 -5.64
N PHE A 108 15.52 3.03 -4.80
CA PHE A 108 14.48 2.87 -3.77
C PHE A 108 14.49 4.04 -2.80
N LEU A 109 15.65 4.41 -2.26
CA LEU A 109 15.76 5.49 -1.27
C LEU A 109 15.35 6.86 -1.84
N ASP A 110 15.67 7.14 -3.10
CA ASP A 110 15.27 8.37 -3.77
C ASP A 110 13.75 8.41 -4.00
N GLY A 111 13.20 7.31 -4.54
CA GLY A 111 11.77 7.17 -4.75
C GLY A 111 10.98 7.25 -3.45
N PHE A 112 11.44 6.57 -2.40
CA PHE A 112 10.80 6.54 -1.09
C PHE A 112 10.77 7.94 -0.47
N GLN A 113 11.85 8.71 -0.58
CA GLN A 113 11.94 10.08 -0.06
C GLN A 113 11.18 11.13 -0.87
N ARG A 114 10.90 10.83 -2.14
CA ARG A 114 10.27 11.77 -3.06
C ARG A 114 8.93 11.28 -3.55
N GLU A 115 8.34 10.28 -2.88
CA GLU A 115 7.03 9.76 -3.22
C GLU A 115 6.03 10.91 -3.27
N LYS A 116 5.16 10.94 -4.29
CA LYS A 116 4.23 12.04 -4.50
C LYS A 116 2.79 11.61 -4.50
N TRP A 117 1.97 12.39 -3.81
CA TRP A 117 0.55 12.46 -4.09
C TRP A 117 0.23 13.78 -4.78
N ARG A 118 -0.10 13.70 -6.07
CA ARG A 118 -0.26 14.87 -6.95
C ARG A 118 1.03 15.72 -6.96
N ASP A 119 0.93 17.00 -6.63
CA ASP A 119 2.06 17.93 -6.62
C ASP A 119 2.83 17.97 -5.29
N TYR A 120 2.53 17.07 -4.35
CA TYR A 120 3.05 17.10 -2.98
C TYR A 120 3.85 15.83 -2.67
N ILE A 121 4.99 15.99 -2.00
CA ILE A 121 5.77 14.91 -1.42
C ILE A 121 4.94 14.30 -0.28
N LEU A 122 4.66 13.02 -0.38
CA LEU A 122 3.88 12.21 0.56
C LEU A 122 4.84 11.48 1.51
N ASN A 123 4.94 11.95 2.77
CA ASN A 123 5.67 11.25 3.83
C ASN A 123 4.71 10.45 4.72
N ALA A 124 3.84 9.67 4.08
CA ALA A 124 2.90 8.74 4.69
C ALA A 124 2.73 7.54 3.75
N ASP A 125 2.22 6.43 4.26
CA ASP A 125 1.94 5.22 3.46
C ASP A 125 3.21 4.50 2.95
N ASP A 126 4.27 4.50 3.76
CA ASP A 126 5.56 3.82 3.50
C ASP A 126 5.37 2.38 2.98
N ASP A 127 4.45 1.65 3.60
CA ASP A 127 4.13 0.26 3.31
C ASP A 127 3.48 0.06 1.92
N ASN A 128 2.64 1.01 1.51
CA ASN A 128 2.05 1.09 0.18
C ASN A 128 3.09 1.44 -0.88
N PHE A 129 4.01 2.38 -0.58
CA PHE A 129 5.12 2.68 -1.49
C PHE A 129 5.99 1.45 -1.72
N VAL A 130 6.43 0.77 -0.65
CA VAL A 130 7.30 -0.41 -0.77
C VAL A 130 6.63 -1.47 -1.63
N THR A 131 5.33 -1.73 -1.39
CA THR A 131 4.55 -2.70 -2.17
C THR A 131 4.51 -2.35 -3.65
N ARG A 132 4.18 -1.10 -3.99
CA ARG A 132 4.14 -0.64 -5.39
C ARG A 132 5.51 -0.68 -6.07
N TRP A 133 6.56 -0.28 -5.35
CA TRP A 133 7.91 -0.29 -5.86
C TRP A 133 8.36 -1.72 -6.22
N LEU A 134 8.05 -2.70 -5.38
CA LEU A 134 8.35 -4.11 -5.67
C LEU A 134 7.65 -4.58 -6.95
N VAL A 135 6.36 -4.26 -7.10
CA VAL A 135 5.58 -4.60 -8.30
C VAL A 135 6.13 -3.89 -9.54
N SER A 136 6.53 -2.62 -9.45
CA SER A 136 7.08 -1.89 -10.61
C SER A 136 8.42 -2.45 -11.08
N HIS A 137 9.20 -3.04 -10.17
CA HIS A 137 10.50 -3.63 -10.46
C HIS A 137 10.47 -5.16 -10.63
N GLN A 138 9.29 -5.76 -10.83
CA GLN A 138 9.08 -7.20 -11.07
C GLN A 138 9.54 -8.11 -9.90
N TRP A 139 9.64 -7.58 -8.68
CA TRP A 139 9.86 -8.42 -7.51
C TRP A 139 8.57 -9.13 -7.13
N LYS A 140 8.68 -10.42 -6.78
CA LYS A 140 7.56 -11.16 -6.21
C LYS A 140 7.37 -10.78 -4.75
N THR A 141 6.12 -10.81 -4.30
CA THR A 141 5.74 -10.66 -2.90
C THR A 141 5.09 -11.93 -2.38
N TRP A 142 5.16 -12.15 -1.07
CA TRP A 142 4.46 -13.26 -0.42
C TRP A 142 3.80 -12.80 0.89
N ILE A 143 2.69 -13.42 1.25
CA ILE A 143 2.09 -13.30 2.59
C ILE A 143 2.19 -14.66 3.26
N GLN A 144 3.02 -14.73 4.30
CA GLN A 144 3.12 -15.94 5.10
C GLN A 144 1.88 -16.04 5.99
N TYR A 145 0.97 -16.94 5.62
CA TYR A 145 -0.33 -17.10 6.26
C TYR A 145 -0.37 -18.15 7.38
N GLU A 146 0.75 -18.84 7.60
CA GLU A 146 0.85 -19.92 8.57
C GLU A 146 0.77 -19.43 10.02
N ARG A 147 0.23 -20.28 10.89
CA ARG A 147 -0.07 -19.94 12.30
C ARG A 147 1.20 -19.55 13.05
N GLU A 148 2.31 -20.16 12.72
CA GLU A 148 3.64 -19.93 13.27
C GLU A 148 4.20 -18.55 12.89
N CYS A 149 3.61 -17.89 11.90
CA CYS A 149 3.94 -16.54 11.43
C CYS A 149 2.83 -15.52 11.75
N GLU A 150 1.85 -15.88 12.58
CA GLU A 150 0.80 -14.97 13.02
C GLU A 150 1.32 -14.00 14.07
N LEU A 151 1.43 -12.72 13.71
CA LEU A 151 1.72 -11.66 14.68
C LEU A 151 0.45 -11.22 15.40
N GLU A 152 0.62 -10.76 16.63
CA GLU A 152 -0.43 -10.05 17.36
C GLU A 152 -0.16 -8.55 17.34
N THR A 153 -1.22 -7.75 17.22
CA THR A 153 -1.15 -6.28 17.27
C THR A 153 -2.33 -5.73 18.05
N THR A 154 -2.20 -4.49 18.53
CA THR A 154 -3.30 -3.76 19.16
C THR A 154 -3.89 -2.74 18.20
N LEU A 155 -5.18 -2.43 18.35
CA LEU A 155 -5.83 -1.39 17.55
C LEU A 155 -6.45 -0.34 18.46
N GLU A 156 -6.70 0.83 17.89
CA GLU A 156 -7.30 1.95 18.59
C GLU A 156 -8.75 1.61 19.00
N ASN A 157 -9.20 2.17 20.12
CA ASN A 157 -10.57 1.98 20.63
C ASN A 157 -11.41 3.27 20.49
N GLY A 158 -12.74 3.11 20.39
CA GLY A 158 -13.68 4.24 20.35
C GLY A 158 -13.51 5.12 19.10
N MET A 159 -13.52 6.45 19.28
CA MET A 159 -13.41 7.40 18.17
C MET A 159 -12.05 7.35 17.46
N LYS A 160 -10.98 6.98 18.19
CA LYS A 160 -9.65 6.81 17.59
C LYS A 160 -9.64 5.70 16.55
N PHE A 161 -10.44 4.64 16.74
CA PHE A 161 -10.63 3.59 15.74
C PHE A 161 -11.17 4.16 14.42
N LEU A 162 -12.11 5.11 14.48
CA LEU A 162 -12.68 5.72 13.29
C LEU A 162 -11.67 6.58 12.53
N TYR A 163 -10.80 7.31 13.26
CA TYR A 163 -9.68 8.03 12.65
C TYR A 163 -8.67 7.05 12.01
N GLN A 164 -8.41 5.93 12.68
CA GLN A 164 -7.55 4.88 12.16
C GLN A 164 -8.12 4.29 10.85
N CYS A 165 -9.41 3.96 10.80
CA CYS A 165 -10.08 3.50 9.57
C CYS A 165 -10.05 4.56 8.46
N SER A 166 -10.27 5.84 8.81
CA SER A 166 -10.24 6.94 7.84
C SER A 166 -8.85 7.10 7.23
N ARG A 167 -7.80 6.97 8.04
CA ARG A 167 -6.41 6.99 7.57
C ARG A 167 -6.15 5.85 6.59
N TRP A 168 -6.46 4.61 6.95
CA TRP A 168 -6.27 3.47 6.05
C TRP A 168 -7.08 3.59 4.76
N ALA A 169 -8.31 4.11 4.83
CA ALA A 169 -9.12 4.36 3.65
C ALA A 169 -8.47 5.40 2.72
N ARG A 170 -7.89 6.48 3.26
CA ARG A 170 -7.15 7.48 2.45
C ARG A 170 -5.92 6.86 1.80
N SER A 171 -5.10 6.12 2.55
CA SER A 171 -3.92 5.42 2.02
C SER A 171 -4.29 4.47 0.89
N ASN A 172 -5.35 3.67 1.08
CA ASN A 172 -5.85 2.75 0.08
C ASN A 172 -6.34 3.47 -1.18
N TRP A 173 -7.07 4.59 -1.05
CA TRP A 173 -7.48 5.39 -2.20
C TRP A 173 -6.28 5.94 -2.99
N ARG A 174 -5.31 6.54 -2.30
CA ARG A 174 -4.12 7.11 -2.93
C ARG A 174 -3.31 6.04 -3.64
N SER A 175 -2.94 4.99 -2.91
CA SER A 175 -2.11 3.90 -3.42
C SER A 175 -2.77 3.18 -4.59
N ASN A 176 -4.04 2.77 -4.45
CA ASN A 176 -4.73 2.05 -5.53
C ASN A 176 -4.91 2.91 -6.78
N TRP A 177 -5.18 4.21 -6.63
CA TRP A 177 -5.23 5.11 -7.77
C TRP A 177 -3.88 5.17 -8.49
N THR A 178 -2.78 5.33 -7.76
CA THR A 178 -1.44 5.38 -8.32
C THR A 178 -1.11 4.06 -9.04
N SER A 179 -1.37 2.91 -8.40
CA SER A 179 -1.16 1.58 -8.99
C SER A 179 -1.95 1.36 -10.29
N LEU A 180 -3.23 1.75 -10.31
CA LEU A 180 -4.12 1.52 -11.45
C LEU A 180 -3.90 2.49 -12.61
N VAL A 181 -3.68 3.77 -12.31
CA VAL A 181 -3.79 4.85 -13.31
C VAL A 181 -2.43 5.42 -13.68
N ILE A 182 -1.50 5.53 -12.73
CA ILE A 182 -0.19 6.14 -12.96
C ILE A 182 0.83 5.07 -13.36
N GLU A 183 1.02 4.07 -12.51
CA GLU A 183 2.05 3.04 -12.66
C GLU A 183 1.62 1.92 -13.62
N LYS A 184 0.36 1.49 -13.54
CA LYS A 184 -0.29 0.52 -14.45
C LYS A 184 0.34 -0.88 -14.52
N TYR A 185 1.37 -1.17 -13.74
CA TYR A 185 2.03 -2.47 -13.67
C TYR A 185 1.08 -3.59 -13.24
N VAL A 186 0.14 -3.27 -12.35
CA VAL A 186 -0.79 -4.23 -11.73
C VAL A 186 -1.67 -4.95 -12.76
N TRP A 187 -2.04 -4.26 -13.85
CA TRP A 187 -2.92 -4.80 -14.89
C TRP A 187 -2.35 -6.02 -15.61
N ARG A 188 -1.03 -6.07 -15.76
CA ARG A 188 -0.36 -7.16 -16.49
C ARG A 188 0.20 -8.22 -15.56
N GLN A 189 0.66 -7.82 -14.38
CA GLN A 189 1.32 -8.73 -13.45
C GLN A 189 0.37 -9.43 -12.49
N GLN A 190 -0.69 -8.74 -12.06
CA GLN A 190 -1.60 -9.22 -11.02
C GLN A 190 -3.07 -8.91 -11.37
N PRO A 191 -3.60 -9.51 -12.47
CA PRO A 191 -4.93 -9.19 -12.98
C PRO A 191 -6.06 -9.56 -12.00
N TRP A 192 -5.89 -10.63 -11.23
CA TRP A 192 -6.88 -11.03 -10.22
C TRP A 192 -6.85 -10.07 -9.03
N CYS A 193 -5.68 -9.73 -8.52
CA CYS A 193 -5.52 -8.69 -7.50
C CYS A 193 -6.09 -7.32 -7.97
N THR A 194 -5.85 -6.96 -9.23
CA THR A 194 -6.41 -5.76 -9.88
C THR A 194 -7.93 -5.73 -9.79
N TYR A 195 -8.58 -6.84 -10.13
CA TYR A 195 -10.03 -6.97 -10.01
C TYR A 195 -10.51 -7.02 -8.54
N ALA A 196 -9.90 -7.86 -7.71
CA ALA A 196 -10.42 -8.19 -6.39
C ALA A 196 -10.11 -7.16 -5.30
N LEU A 197 -8.99 -6.43 -5.40
CA LEU A 197 -8.55 -5.45 -4.40
C LEU A 197 -8.61 -4.01 -4.93
N HIS A 198 -8.03 -3.77 -6.11
CA HIS A 198 -7.92 -2.41 -6.62
C HIS A 198 -9.26 -1.89 -7.13
N PHE A 199 -9.98 -2.65 -7.96
CA PHE A 199 -11.33 -2.28 -8.40
C PHE A 199 -12.37 -2.33 -7.29
N ALA A 200 -12.23 -3.28 -6.36
CA ALA A 200 -13.11 -3.36 -5.18
C ALA A 200 -13.12 -2.07 -4.37
N THR A 201 -12.08 -1.22 -4.47
CA THR A 201 -12.08 0.11 -3.86
C THR A 201 -13.27 0.96 -4.32
N PHE A 202 -13.65 0.88 -5.60
CA PHE A 202 -14.77 1.63 -6.19
C PHE A 202 -16.12 0.95 -5.98
N THR A 203 -16.16 -0.38 -5.88
CA THR A 203 -17.41 -1.15 -5.78
C THR A 203 -17.77 -1.57 -4.35
N SER A 204 -16.91 -1.31 -3.36
CA SER A 204 -17.11 -1.74 -1.96
C SER A 204 -18.10 -0.89 -1.15
N LEU A 205 -18.93 -0.07 -1.80
CA LEU A 205 -19.99 0.69 -1.13
C LEU A 205 -21.19 -0.22 -0.84
N ALA A 206 -21.07 -1.07 0.18
CA ALA A 206 -22.08 -2.07 0.54
C ALA A 206 -23.47 -1.48 0.78
N PHE A 207 -23.57 -0.26 1.31
CA PHE A 207 -24.86 0.40 1.54
C PHE A 207 -25.59 0.77 0.24
N VAL A 208 -24.87 0.85 -0.89
CA VAL A 208 -25.45 1.04 -2.24
C VAL A 208 -25.65 -0.30 -2.92
N MET A 209 -24.61 -1.15 -2.89
CA MET A 209 -24.59 -2.40 -3.67
C MET A 209 -25.56 -3.45 -3.13
N ASP A 210 -25.75 -3.55 -1.81
CA ASP A 210 -26.64 -4.56 -1.22
C ASP A 210 -28.13 -4.29 -1.55
N PRO A 211 -28.68 -3.08 -1.39
CA PRO A 211 -30.03 -2.78 -1.87
C PRO A 211 -30.13 -2.91 -3.40
N PHE A 212 -29.10 -2.50 -4.13
CA PHE A 212 -29.08 -2.54 -5.58
C PHE A 212 -29.16 -3.97 -6.12
N ILE A 213 -28.43 -4.93 -5.57
CA ILE A 213 -28.47 -6.32 -6.04
C ILE A 213 -29.82 -6.98 -5.73
N ILE A 214 -30.42 -6.66 -4.58
CA ILE A 214 -31.76 -7.13 -4.20
C ILE A 214 -32.82 -6.53 -5.15
N PHE A 215 -32.76 -5.22 -5.39
CA PHE A 215 -33.65 -4.53 -6.31
C PHE A 215 -33.51 -5.03 -7.75
N SER A 216 -32.29 -5.23 -8.21
CA SER A 216 -31.99 -5.72 -9.56
C SER A 216 -32.58 -7.12 -9.76
N LEU A 217 -32.45 -8.02 -8.78
CA LEU A 217 -33.09 -9.32 -8.82
C LEU A 217 -34.61 -9.21 -8.83
N TRP A 218 -35.19 -8.35 -7.98
CA TRP A 218 -36.64 -8.12 -7.92
C TRP A 218 -37.22 -7.64 -9.25
N LYS A 219 -36.45 -6.83 -9.99
CA LYS A 219 -36.81 -6.36 -11.34
C LYS A 219 -36.60 -7.43 -12.40
N ALA A 220 -35.51 -8.19 -12.34
CA ALA A 220 -35.21 -9.26 -13.28
C ALA A 220 -36.19 -10.44 -13.21
N THR A 221 -36.82 -10.64 -12.05
CA THR A 221 -37.79 -11.72 -11.79
C THR A 221 -39.24 -11.24 -11.87
N ALA A 222 -39.51 -10.09 -12.51
CA ALA A 222 -40.85 -9.49 -12.54
C ALA A 222 -41.91 -10.38 -13.20
N ASP A 223 -41.54 -11.13 -14.23
CA ASP A 223 -42.43 -11.99 -15.02
C ASP A 223 -42.49 -13.44 -14.51
N TRP A 224 -41.82 -13.75 -13.40
CA TRP A 224 -41.83 -15.08 -12.81
C TRP A 224 -43.14 -15.35 -12.08
N ASP A 225 -43.46 -16.64 -11.91
CA ASP A 225 -44.56 -17.02 -11.03
C ASP A 225 -44.30 -16.53 -9.59
N PRO A 226 -45.36 -16.18 -8.82
CA PRO A 226 -45.19 -15.58 -7.50
C PRO A 226 -44.37 -16.43 -6.51
N THR A 227 -44.48 -17.75 -6.59
CA THR A 227 -43.81 -18.68 -5.68
C THR A 227 -42.31 -18.74 -5.96
N SER A 228 -41.90 -18.96 -7.20
CA SER A 228 -40.50 -18.95 -7.62
C SER A 228 -39.85 -17.60 -7.38
N ARG A 229 -40.58 -16.51 -7.61
CA ARG A 229 -40.10 -15.15 -7.32
C ARG A 229 -39.83 -14.94 -5.84
N GLN A 230 -40.71 -15.41 -4.96
CA GLN A 230 -40.51 -15.36 -3.52
C GLN A 230 -39.29 -16.18 -3.09
N TYR A 231 -39.10 -17.38 -3.66
CA TYR A 231 -37.90 -18.18 -3.38
C TYR A 231 -36.61 -17.49 -3.82
N ALA A 232 -36.58 -16.91 -5.02
CA ALA A 232 -35.41 -16.17 -5.50
C ALA A 232 -35.09 -14.97 -4.60
N PHE A 233 -36.11 -14.22 -4.18
CA PHE A 233 -35.94 -13.09 -3.27
C PHE A 233 -35.33 -13.51 -1.93
N TRP A 234 -35.89 -14.52 -1.27
CA TRP A 234 -35.36 -14.99 0.01
C TRP A 234 -33.99 -15.66 -0.12
N ALA A 235 -33.75 -16.40 -1.20
CA ALA A 235 -32.43 -16.95 -1.49
C ALA A 235 -31.38 -15.83 -1.62
N GLN A 236 -31.72 -14.72 -2.27
CA GLN A 236 -30.83 -13.56 -2.38
C GLN A 236 -30.59 -12.88 -1.03
N ILE A 237 -31.62 -12.72 -0.20
CA ILE A 237 -31.48 -12.17 1.17
C ILE A 237 -30.55 -13.06 1.99
N ILE A 238 -30.76 -14.38 1.97
CA ILE A 238 -29.92 -15.36 2.68
C ILE A 238 -28.50 -15.34 2.11
N PHE A 239 -28.33 -15.25 0.80
CA PHE A 239 -27.02 -15.17 0.18
C PHE A 239 -26.26 -13.90 0.62
N VAL A 240 -26.90 -12.73 0.54
CA VAL A 240 -26.28 -11.46 0.96
C VAL A 240 -25.94 -11.50 2.45
N PHE A 241 -26.92 -11.72 3.33
CA PHE A 241 -26.71 -11.58 4.77
C PHE A 241 -26.11 -12.81 5.44
N GLY A 242 -26.42 -14.01 4.98
CA GLY A 242 -25.94 -15.27 5.53
C GLY A 242 -24.58 -15.70 4.98
N PHE A 243 -24.28 -15.45 3.69
CA PHE A 243 -23.01 -15.84 3.09
C PHE A 243 -22.05 -14.65 2.94
N THR A 244 -22.41 -13.62 2.16
CA THR A 244 -21.41 -12.58 1.78
C THR A 244 -20.89 -11.76 2.96
N LYS A 245 -21.71 -11.55 4.01
CA LYS A 245 -21.30 -10.81 5.21
C LYS A 245 -20.46 -11.63 6.18
N VAL A 246 -20.56 -12.96 6.09
CA VAL A 246 -20.01 -13.92 7.06
C VAL A 246 -18.74 -14.59 6.54
N VAL A 247 -18.64 -14.89 5.24
CA VAL A 247 -17.55 -15.73 4.68
C VAL A 247 -16.15 -15.21 5.01
N LYS A 248 -15.92 -13.90 4.94
CA LYS A 248 -14.62 -13.27 5.26
C LYS A 248 -14.31 -13.22 6.76
N LEU A 249 -15.28 -13.56 7.61
CA LEU A 249 -15.15 -13.62 9.07
C LEU A 249 -15.15 -15.07 9.60
N ALA A 250 -15.23 -16.07 8.71
CA ALA A 250 -15.34 -17.47 9.11
C ALA A 250 -14.21 -17.89 10.05
N GLY A 251 -12.96 -17.47 9.78
CA GLY A 251 -11.82 -17.78 10.65
C GLY A 251 -11.95 -17.21 12.07
N LEU A 252 -12.62 -16.07 12.24
CA LEU A 252 -12.88 -15.48 13.56
C LEU A 252 -13.95 -16.28 14.32
N PHE A 253 -15.03 -16.65 13.65
CA PHE A 253 -16.13 -17.44 14.25
C PHE A 253 -15.74 -18.89 14.54
N ILE A 254 -14.91 -19.51 13.69
CA ILE A 254 -14.39 -20.87 13.95
C ILE A 254 -13.54 -20.87 15.23
N ARG A 255 -12.72 -19.84 15.43
CA ARG A 255 -11.89 -19.71 16.64
C ARG A 255 -12.72 -19.36 17.88
N ASN A 256 -13.73 -18.51 17.73
CA ASN A 256 -14.58 -18.05 18.83
C ASN A 256 -16.05 -18.00 18.38
N PRO A 257 -16.82 -19.10 18.51
CA PRO A 257 -18.22 -19.13 18.05
C PRO A 257 -19.13 -18.11 18.73
N SER A 258 -18.81 -17.72 19.97
CA SER A 258 -19.56 -16.70 20.72
C SER A 258 -19.49 -15.30 20.07
N ASP A 259 -18.49 -15.03 19.23
CA ASP A 259 -18.34 -13.76 18.52
C ASP A 259 -19.49 -13.51 17.51
N ILE A 260 -20.32 -14.52 17.21
CA ILE A 260 -21.52 -14.35 16.36
C ILE A 260 -22.46 -13.25 16.86
N MET A 261 -22.46 -12.97 18.17
CA MET A 261 -23.22 -11.86 18.76
C MET A 261 -22.84 -10.48 18.19
N PHE A 262 -21.62 -10.31 17.68
CA PHE A 262 -21.15 -9.07 17.08
C PHE A 262 -21.47 -8.96 15.58
N LEU A 263 -22.01 -10.01 14.95
CA LEU A 263 -22.31 -10.02 13.51
C LEU A 263 -23.27 -8.90 13.08
N PRO A 264 -24.40 -8.63 13.76
CA PRO A 264 -25.29 -7.52 13.37
C PRO A 264 -24.57 -6.18 13.39
N LEU A 265 -23.73 -5.96 14.40
CA LEU A 265 -22.92 -4.76 14.52
C LEU A 265 -21.85 -4.67 13.43
N SER A 266 -21.23 -5.78 13.05
CA SER A 266 -20.30 -5.85 11.91
C SER A 266 -20.95 -5.38 10.61
N ILE A 267 -22.18 -5.81 10.36
CA ILE A 267 -22.93 -5.47 9.14
C ILE A 267 -23.26 -3.98 9.14
N ALA A 268 -23.80 -3.46 10.25
CA ALA A 268 -24.08 -2.03 10.40
C ALA A 268 -22.80 -1.18 10.26
N PHE A 269 -21.70 -1.61 10.88
CA PHE A 269 -20.42 -0.95 10.73
C PHE A 269 -19.89 -1.04 9.30
N GLY A 270 -20.12 -2.14 8.57
CA GLY A 270 -19.76 -2.26 7.16
C GLY A 270 -20.43 -1.21 6.28
N TYR A 271 -21.71 -0.92 6.51
CA TYR A 271 -22.41 0.17 5.84
C TYR A 271 -21.85 1.53 6.22
N PHE A 272 -21.67 1.78 7.52
CA PHE A 272 -21.06 3.02 8.01
C PHE A 272 -19.63 3.24 7.49
N HIS A 273 -18.83 2.18 7.39
CA HIS A 273 -17.49 2.22 6.85
C HIS A 273 -17.47 2.59 5.35
N GLY A 274 -18.55 2.29 4.62
CA GLY A 274 -18.75 2.83 3.27
C GLY A 274 -18.78 4.37 3.25
N LEU A 275 -19.39 5.00 4.25
CA LEU A 275 -19.38 6.46 4.42
C LEU A 275 -17.98 6.97 4.80
N ILE A 276 -17.25 6.24 5.65
CA ILE A 276 -15.84 6.56 5.96
C ILE A 276 -14.99 6.56 4.68
N LYS A 277 -15.18 5.57 3.80
CA LYS A 277 -14.47 5.50 2.51
C LYS A 277 -14.79 6.69 1.60
N LEU A 278 -16.05 7.14 1.58
CA LEU A 278 -16.43 8.35 0.83
C LEU A 278 -15.82 9.61 1.45
N TYR A 279 -15.88 9.77 2.77
CA TYR A 279 -15.22 10.87 3.46
C TYR A 279 -13.70 10.89 3.18
N ALA A 280 -13.05 9.74 3.20
CA ALA A 280 -11.64 9.60 2.86
C ALA A 280 -11.35 10.04 1.41
N LEU A 281 -12.20 9.69 0.44
CA LEU A 281 -12.08 10.10 -0.96
C LEU A 281 -12.08 11.63 -1.13
N PHE A 282 -12.89 12.34 -0.34
CA PHE A 282 -12.93 13.80 -0.38
C PHE A 282 -11.85 14.48 0.48
N THR A 283 -11.08 13.70 1.26
CA THR A 283 -10.05 14.20 2.19
C THR A 283 -8.66 13.62 1.94
N LEU A 284 -8.36 13.20 0.70
CA LEU A 284 -7.06 12.59 0.34
C LEU A 284 -5.83 13.48 0.59
N ASN A 285 -6.04 14.79 0.71
CA ASN A 285 -5.01 15.77 1.05
C ASN A 285 -4.71 15.83 2.57
N MET A 286 -5.37 15.03 3.40
CA MET A 286 -5.07 14.93 4.84
C MET A 286 -4.11 13.75 5.08
N THR A 287 -3.02 14.03 5.81
CA THR A 287 -1.99 13.04 6.18
C THR A 287 -1.83 12.88 7.69
N SER A 288 -2.71 13.50 8.47
CA SER A 288 -2.69 13.42 9.92
C SER A 288 -3.00 12.01 10.40
N TRP A 289 -2.37 11.63 11.51
CA TRP A 289 -2.62 10.33 12.12
C TRP A 289 -3.89 10.38 12.95
N GLY A 290 -4.21 11.54 13.56
CA GLY A 290 -5.46 11.80 14.27
C GLY A 290 -5.70 10.96 15.53
N SER A 291 -4.97 9.86 15.73
CA SER A 291 -5.05 8.97 16.90
C SER A 291 -3.89 9.16 17.89
N ARG A 292 -2.78 9.78 17.47
CA ARG A 292 -1.58 10.07 18.28
C ARG A 292 -1.31 11.59 18.29
N ALA A 293 -1.15 12.19 19.48
CA ALA A 293 -0.88 13.63 19.64
C ALA A 293 0.43 14.07 18.96
N ASP A 294 1.48 13.25 19.06
CA ASP A 294 2.79 13.50 18.42
C ASP A 294 2.76 13.25 16.90
N GLY A 295 1.79 12.43 16.46
CA GLY A 295 1.57 12.11 15.06
C GLY A 295 1.14 13.32 14.24
N ASP A 296 0.58 14.36 14.85
CA ASP A 296 0.01 15.51 14.13
C ASP A 296 0.91 16.76 14.15
N VAL A 297 2.02 16.73 14.91
CA VAL A 297 2.98 17.85 15.06
C VAL A 297 3.65 18.24 13.71
N HIS A 298 3.70 17.30 12.76
CA HIS A 298 4.38 17.49 11.46
C HIS A 298 3.46 17.29 10.25
N ASP A 299 2.13 17.46 10.38
CA ASP A 299 1.21 17.18 9.27
C ASP A 299 1.51 18.05 8.02
N ARG A 300 1.85 19.33 8.21
CA ARG A 300 2.30 20.22 7.11
C ARG A 300 3.60 19.76 6.43
N GLN A 301 4.42 18.96 7.12
CA GLN A 301 5.65 18.39 6.58
C GLN A 301 5.42 17.04 5.88
N ARG A 302 4.21 16.47 5.94
CA ARG A 302 3.89 15.20 5.27
C ARG A 302 3.28 15.35 3.88
N LEU A 303 2.81 16.55 3.55
CA LEU A 303 2.49 16.98 2.19
C LEU A 303 3.23 18.27 1.88
N GLN A 304 4.48 18.14 1.46
CA GLN A 304 5.31 19.29 1.11
C GLN A 304 5.29 19.52 -0.40
N ARG A 305 5.13 20.77 -0.84
CA ARG A 305 5.44 21.07 -2.24
C ARG A 305 6.94 20.86 -2.45
N PRO A 306 7.35 20.16 -3.52
CA PRO A 306 8.76 20.00 -3.83
C PRO A 306 9.39 21.38 -4.00
N VAL A 307 10.51 21.61 -3.33
CA VAL A 307 11.28 22.85 -3.49
C VAL A 307 11.85 22.85 -4.91
N ARG A 308 11.55 23.90 -5.69
CA ARG A 308 12.08 24.09 -7.04
C ARG A 308 13.61 24.12 -6.97
N SER A 309 14.30 23.34 -7.80
CA SER A 309 15.77 23.38 -7.78
C SER A 309 16.26 24.79 -8.08
N LEU A 310 17.28 25.24 -7.35
CA LEU A 310 17.93 26.54 -7.58
C LEU A 310 18.56 26.62 -9.00
N SER A 311 18.84 25.47 -9.63
CA SER A 311 19.28 25.39 -11.02
C SER A 311 18.19 25.72 -12.05
N MET A 312 16.91 25.71 -11.65
CA MET A 312 15.75 26.04 -12.50
C MET A 312 15.05 27.35 -12.09
N SER A 313 15.58 28.07 -11.10
CA SER A 313 15.19 29.45 -10.85
C SER A 313 15.87 30.35 -11.86
N THR A 314 15.08 30.97 -12.75
CA THR A 314 15.53 32.17 -13.47
C THR A 314 15.95 33.21 -12.44
N PRO A 315 17.18 33.75 -12.51
CA PRO A 315 17.63 34.78 -11.59
C PRO A 315 16.64 35.96 -11.63
N LYS A 316 16.25 36.44 -10.45
CA LYS A 316 15.30 37.58 -10.31
C LYS A 316 15.93 38.93 -10.67
N GLU A 317 17.23 38.96 -10.92
CA GLU A 317 17.94 40.15 -11.37
C GLU A 317 18.31 40.02 -12.85
N LYS A 318 18.14 41.12 -13.58
CA LYS A 318 18.73 41.34 -14.91
C LYS A 318 20.25 41.47 -14.75
N THR A 319 20.94 40.41 -14.37
CA THR A 319 22.38 40.35 -14.48
C THR A 319 22.71 39.93 -15.90
N GLU A 320 23.48 40.76 -16.60
CA GLU A 320 23.89 40.50 -17.98
C GLU A 320 24.50 39.10 -18.09
N LEU A 321 23.97 38.31 -19.03
CA LEU A 321 24.56 37.03 -19.41
C LEU A 321 25.99 37.30 -19.87
N VAL A 322 26.98 36.84 -19.10
CA VAL A 322 28.38 36.81 -19.52
C VAL A 322 28.45 35.93 -20.78
N ARG A 323 28.56 36.58 -21.94
CA ARG A 323 28.83 35.88 -23.20
C ARG A 323 30.24 35.29 -23.11
N PHE A 324 30.33 33.98 -22.96
CA PHE A 324 31.57 33.26 -23.20
C PHE A 324 31.94 33.42 -24.68
N HIS A 325 32.81 34.38 -24.99
CA HIS A 325 33.48 34.44 -26.27
C HIS A 325 34.47 33.28 -26.34
N THR A 326 34.11 32.23 -27.06
CA THR A 326 35.04 31.16 -27.44
C THR A 326 36.05 31.73 -28.43
N GLN A 327 37.18 32.26 -27.94
CA GLN A 327 38.35 32.45 -28.79
C GLN A 327 38.89 31.06 -29.12
N ARG A 328 38.50 30.56 -30.30
CA ARG A 328 39.22 29.49 -31.01
C ARG A 328 40.70 29.91 -31.11
N ARG A 329 41.55 29.40 -30.22
CA ARG A 329 43.00 29.40 -30.46
C ARG A 329 43.23 28.55 -31.70
N LEU A 330 43.68 29.24 -32.76
CA LEU A 330 44.11 28.64 -34.00
C LEU A 330 45.20 27.60 -33.72
N THR A 331 44.95 26.45 -34.32
CA THR A 331 45.79 25.26 -34.44
C THR A 331 47.24 25.57 -34.79
N ALA A 332 48.17 24.93 -34.07
CA ALA A 332 49.57 24.82 -34.47
C ALA A 332 49.70 24.07 -35.82
N PRO A 333 50.54 24.53 -36.76
CA PRO A 333 50.80 23.77 -37.97
C PRO A 333 51.87 22.70 -37.71
N SER A 334 51.48 21.43 -37.82
CA SER A 334 52.40 20.33 -38.09
C SER A 334 52.75 20.36 -39.58
N ARG A 335 54.03 20.54 -39.91
CA ARG A 335 54.56 20.20 -41.24
C ARG A 335 55.93 19.54 -41.10
N TYR A 336 55.96 18.31 -41.57
CA TYR A 336 57.09 17.59 -42.14
C TYR A 336 58.12 18.51 -42.80
N GLU A 337 59.35 18.52 -42.28
CA GLU A 337 60.55 18.91 -43.03
C GLU A 337 61.33 17.65 -43.40
N LYS A 338 61.49 17.44 -44.71
CA LYS A 338 62.47 16.50 -45.29
C LYS A 338 63.79 17.26 -45.50
N PRO A 339 64.96 16.64 -45.29
CA PRO A 339 66.24 17.30 -45.47
C PRO A 339 66.54 17.54 -46.96
N VAL A 340 66.97 18.75 -47.30
CA VAL A 340 67.46 19.10 -48.64
C VAL A 340 68.93 18.70 -48.74
N ILE A 341 69.22 17.87 -49.75
CA ILE A 341 70.56 17.45 -50.15
C ILE A 341 71.18 18.60 -50.95
N ILE A 342 72.38 19.02 -50.54
CA ILE A 342 73.24 19.93 -51.29
C ILE A 342 73.91 19.10 -52.40
N MET A 343 73.70 19.48 -53.65
CA MET A 343 74.55 19.07 -54.75
C MET A 343 75.18 20.30 -55.38
N ASP A 344 76.51 20.28 -55.37
CA ASP A 344 77.39 21.24 -55.98
C ASP A 344 77.30 21.25 -57.51
N ASN A 345 77.68 22.41 -58.05
CA ASN A 345 78.66 22.59 -59.13
C ASN A 345 78.22 22.74 -60.61
N VAL A 346 78.92 23.72 -61.20
CA VAL A 346 79.44 23.87 -62.57
C VAL A 346 78.67 24.79 -63.54
N GLU A 347 79.40 25.89 -63.84
CA GLU A 347 79.45 26.77 -65.04
C GLU A 347 78.27 27.69 -65.38
#